data_AF-A0A6V8D5N1-F1
#
_entry.id   AF-A0A6V8D5N1-F1
#
_cell.length_a   1.000
_cell.length_b   1.000
_cell.length_c   1.000
_cell.angle_alpha   90.00
_cell.angle_beta   90.00
_cell.angle_gamma   90.00
#
_symmetry.space_group_name_H-M   'P 1'
#
loop_
_entity.id
_entity.type
_entity.pdbx_description
1 polymer ?
#
loop_
_entity_poly.entity_id
_entity_poly.type
_entity_poly.pdbx_seq_one_letter_code
_entity_poly.pdbx_strand_id
1 'polypeptide(L)' 'MYLATNATPLKALEREFESEGSSFGDIETEAHIRTSMHIAMVSGEYPPRWGGIGSVVFHLAGHLAARGHSITIITRA' A
#
# COMPACT_ATOMS: atom_id res chain seq x y z
N MET A 1 -42.35 -29.18 -12.69
CA MET A 1 -41.30 -29.65 -11.77
C MET A 1 -39.97 -29.09 -12.27
N TYR A 2 -39.52 -27.98 -11.65
CA TYR A 2 -38.14 -27.48 -11.44
C TYR A 2 -37.08 -27.60 -12.57
N LEU A 3 -36.28 -26.59 -12.97
CA LEU A 3 -35.89 -25.28 -12.43
C LEU A 3 -35.43 -24.39 -13.61
N ALA A 4 -35.81 -23.11 -13.59
CA ALA A 4 -35.17 -22.08 -14.41
C ALA A 4 -33.76 -21.83 -13.85
N THR A 5 -32.74 -21.92 -14.70
CA THR A 5 -31.37 -21.53 -14.36
C THR A 5 -31.33 -20.02 -14.17
N ASN A 6 -31.21 -19.58 -12.92
CA ASN A 6 -30.96 -18.18 -12.57
C ASN A 6 -29.56 -17.80 -13.08
N ALA A 7 -29.46 -17.39 -14.35
CA ALA A 7 -28.28 -16.70 -14.85
C ALA A 7 -28.29 -15.30 -14.26
N THR A 8 -27.61 -15.12 -13.13
CA THR A 8 -27.31 -13.81 -12.57
C THR A 8 -26.72 -12.94 -13.69
N PRO A 9 -27.34 -11.80 -14.05
CA PRO A 9 -26.83 -10.99 -15.16
C PRO A 9 -25.40 -10.56 -14.84
N LEU A 10 -24.50 -10.60 -15.83
CA LEU A 10 -23.08 -10.20 -15.68
C LEU A 10 -22.91 -8.84 -14.98
N LYS A 11 -23.86 -7.92 -15.16
CA LYS A 11 -23.92 -6.62 -14.46
C LYS A 11 -24.07 -6.70 -12.94
N ALA A 12 -24.69 -7.76 -12.43
CA ALA A 12 -24.80 -8.01 -10.99
C ALA A 12 -23.50 -8.61 -10.43
N LEU A 13 -22.79 -9.43 -11.22
CA LEU A 13 -21.44 -9.90 -10.89
C LEU A 13 -20.40 -8.77 -10.94
N GLU A 14 -20.51 -7.83 -11.89
CA GLU A 14 -19.67 -6.62 -11.94
C GLU A 14 -19.85 -5.76 -10.68
N ARG A 15 -21.10 -5.61 -10.21
CA ARG A 15 -21.40 -4.91 -8.95
C ARG A 15 -20.88 -5.62 -7.69
N GLU A 16 -20.89 -6.95 -7.68
CA GLU A 16 -20.30 -7.73 -6.58
C GLU A 16 -18.77 -7.64 -6.60
N PHE A 17 -18.14 -7.66 -7.78
CA PHE A 17 -16.69 -7.45 -7.93
C PHE A 17 -16.25 -6.03 -7.52
N GLU A 18 -17.06 -5.00 -7.78
CA GLU A 18 -16.82 -3.63 -7.32
C GLU A 18 -16.96 -3.48 -5.78
N SER A 19 -17.66 -4.40 -5.11
CA SER A 19 -17.78 -4.39 -3.65
C SER A 19 -16.65 -5.12 -2.92
N GLU A 20 -15.92 -6.01 -3.62
CA GLU A 20 -14.70 -6.67 -3.12
C GLU A 20 -13.40 -6.05 -3.66
N GLY A 21 -13.52 -4.91 -4.34
CA GLY A 21 -12.39 -4.02 -4.62
C GLY A 21 -11.95 -3.33 -3.34
N SER A 22 -11.27 -4.05 -2.45
CA SER A 22 -10.47 -3.44 -1.39
C SER A 22 -9.56 -2.43 -2.07
N SER A 23 -9.86 -1.16 -1.84
CA SER A 23 -9.21 0.00 -2.44
C SER A 23 -7.70 -0.13 -2.31
N PHE A 24 -7.04 -0.53 -3.39
CA PHE A 24 -5.64 -0.20 -3.57
C PHE A 24 -5.61 1.32 -3.65
N GLY A 25 -5.27 1.97 -2.53
CA GLY A 25 -5.18 3.41 -2.43
C GLY A 25 -4.30 3.92 -3.56
N ASP A 26 -4.84 4.82 -4.36
CA ASP A 26 -4.10 5.66 -5.26
C ASP A 26 -3.09 6.50 -4.47
N ILE A 27 -2.05 7.00 -5.18
CA ILE A 27 -0.96 7.77 -4.56
C ILE A 27 -1.45 9.05 -3.87
N GLU A 28 -2.62 9.55 -4.29
CA GLU A 28 -3.34 10.62 -3.64
C GLU A 28 -4.03 10.03 -2.41
N THR A 29 -3.39 10.19 -1.25
CA THR A 29 -3.95 9.79 0.04
C THR A 29 -5.20 10.63 0.35
N GLU A 30 -6.35 10.28 -0.23
CA GLU A 30 -7.66 10.90 0.06
C GLU A 30 -8.24 10.39 1.39
N ALA A 31 -7.62 9.38 2.01
CA ALA A 31 -8.02 8.92 3.33
C ALA A 31 -7.45 9.86 4.41
N HIS A 32 -8.27 10.82 4.86
CA HIS A 32 -8.05 11.62 6.07
C HIS A 32 -8.26 10.79 7.35
N ILE A 33 -7.70 9.59 7.39
CA ILE A 33 -7.70 8.69 8.54
C ILE A 33 -6.25 8.54 8.96
N ARG A 34 -5.97 8.68 10.26
CA ARG A 34 -4.65 8.42 10.87
C ARG A 34 -4.34 6.92 10.78
N THR A 35 -4.09 6.40 9.58
CA THR A 35 -3.73 5.01 9.38
C THR A 35 -2.23 4.88 9.57
N SER A 36 -1.83 4.15 10.61
CA SER A 36 -0.48 3.58 10.65
C SER A 36 -0.34 2.67 9.42
N MET A 37 0.75 2.82 8.67
CA MET A 37 0.99 2.11 7.42
C MET A 37 2.24 1.24 7.56
N HIS A 38 2.31 0.17 6.78
CA HIS A 38 3.55 -0.56 6.58
C HIS A 38 4.19 -0.13 5.26
N ILE A 39 5.31 0.59 5.36
CA ILE A 39 5.99 1.21 4.22
C ILE A 39 7.30 0.45 3.97
N ALA A 40 7.42 -0.14 2.78
CA ALA A 40 8.65 -0.73 2.31
C ALA A 40 9.45 0.30 1.50
N MET A 41 10.70 0.52 1.87
CA MET A 41 11.62 1.43 1.20
C MET A 41 12.78 0.62 0.61
N VAL A 42 13.17 0.90 -0.62
CA VAL A 42 14.31 0.24 -1.28
C VAL A 42 15.47 1.23 -1.37
N SER A 43 16.63 0.86 -0.83
CA SER A 43 17.85 1.67 -0.89
C SER A 43 19.06 0.83 -1.27
N GLY A 44 19.90 1.33 -2.17
CA GLY A 44 21.17 0.68 -2.53
C GLY A 44 22.16 0.58 -1.37
N GLU A 45 21.98 1.37 -0.32
CA GLU A 45 22.83 1.38 0.88
C GLU A 45 22.02 1.83 2.10
N TYR A 46 22.21 1.14 3.22
CA TYR A 46 21.67 1.54 4.53
C TYR A 46 22.52 0.92 5.66
N PRO A 47 23.07 1.70 6.62
CA PRO A 47 23.02 3.17 6.72
C PRO A 47 23.88 3.85 5.65
N PRO A 48 23.54 5.08 5.23
CA PRO A 48 24.26 5.77 4.17
C PRO A 48 25.68 6.16 4.60
N ARG A 49 26.69 5.87 3.76
CA ARG A 49 28.06 6.35 3.99
C ARG A 49 28.27 7.77 3.47
N TRP A 50 27.79 8.06 2.26
CA TRP A 50 27.90 9.37 1.61
C TRP A 50 26.49 9.94 1.30
N GLY A 51 26.40 11.25 1.06
CA GLY A 51 25.13 11.90 0.71
C GLY A 51 24.49 11.28 -0.54
N GLY A 52 23.15 11.35 -0.65
CA GLY A 52 22.40 10.81 -1.79
C GLY A 52 21.08 10.14 -1.37
N ILE A 53 20.59 9.21 -2.19
CA ILE A 53 19.29 8.55 -1.95
C ILE A 53 19.24 7.79 -0.63
N GLY A 54 20.35 7.18 -0.19
CA GLY A 54 20.42 6.51 1.11
C GLY A 54 20.23 7.46 2.30
N SER A 55 20.68 8.73 2.18
CA SER A 55 20.44 9.77 3.21
C SER A 55 18.98 10.20 3.27
N VAL A 56 18.33 10.30 2.10
CA VAL A 56 16.87 10.58 2.03
C VAL A 56 16.10 9.45 2.71
N VAL A 57 16.40 8.20 2.37
CA VAL A 57 15.77 7.02 2.98
C VAL A 57 15.97 7.02 4.50
N PHE A 58 17.19 7.30 4.96
CA PHE A 58 17.51 7.38 6.39
C PHE A 58 16.66 8.41 7.14
N HIS A 59 16.62 9.65 6.67
CA HIS A 59 15.85 10.70 7.34
C HIS A 59 14.35 10.51 7.19
N LEU A 60 13.86 10.12 6.01
CA LEU A 60 12.44 9.92 5.76
C LEU A 60 11.88 8.74 6.58
N ALA A 61 12.58 7.60 6.60
CA ALA A 61 12.20 6.44 7.42
C ALA A 61 12.09 6.81 8.90
N GLY A 62 13.05 7.57 9.43
CA GLY A 62 13.02 8.04 10.82
C GLY A 62 11.79 8.92 11.10
N HIS A 63 11.48 9.87 10.22
CA HIS A 63 10.31 10.74 10.37
C HIS A 63 8.97 10.01 10.23
N LEU A 64 8.89 8.97 9.38
CA LEU A 64 7.68 8.17 9.22
C LEU A 64 7.49 7.21 10.39
N ALA A 65 8.57 6.57 10.86
CA ALA A 65 8.54 5.75 12.08
C ALA A 65 8.13 6.57 13.31
N ALA A 66 8.66 7.79 13.45
CA ALA A 66 8.27 8.72 14.52
C ALA A 66 6.78 9.14 14.46
N ARG A 67 6.16 9.08 13.27
CA ARG A 67 4.71 9.30 13.10
C ARG A 67 3.86 8.05 13.35
N GLY A 68 4.49 6.93 13.68
CA GLY A 68 3.81 5.67 14.02
C GLY A 68 3.63 4.71 12.86
N HIS A 69 4.30 4.93 11.72
CA HIS A 69 4.29 3.97 10.62
C HIS A 69 5.33 2.86 10.84
N SER A 70 5.01 1.64 10.43
CA SER A 70 5.96 0.52 10.39
C SER A 70 6.80 0.63 9.13
N ILE A 71 8.13 0.59 9.24
CA ILE A 71 9.04 0.78 8.11
C ILE A 71 9.93 -0.45 7.93
N THR A 72 10.03 -0.94 6.70
CA THR A 72 11.01 -1.96 6.31
C THR A 72 11.92 -1.39 5.24
N ILE A 73 13.23 -1.45 5.45
CA ILE A 73 14.22 -0.99 4.49
C ILE A 73 14.88 -2.20 3.85
N ILE A 74 14.65 -2.37 2.55
CA ILE A 74 15.27 -3.40 1.74
C ILE A 74 16.54 -2.80 1.17
N THR A 75 17.67 -3.37 1.53
CA THR A 75 18.98 -2.94 1.05
C THR A 75 19.78 -4.11 0.49
N ARG A 76 20.74 -3.80 -0.37
CA ARG A 76 21.77 -4.73 -0.79
C ARG A 76 22.91 -4.63 0.23
N ALA A 77 23.07 -5.63 1.09
CA ALA A 77 24.29 -5.76 1.87
C ALA A 77 25.46 -6.14 0.95
#